data_AF-A0A7C3QU37-F1
#
_entry.id   AF-A0A7C3QU37-F1
#
_cell.length_a   1.000
_cell.length_b   1.000
_cell.length_c   1.000
_cell.angle_alpha   90.00
_cell.angle_beta   90.00
_cell.angle_gamma   90.00
#
_symmetry.space_group_name_H-M   'P 1'
#
loop_
_entity.id
_entity.type
_entity.pdbx_description
1 polymer ?
#
loop_
_entity_poly.entity_id
_entity_poly.type
_entity_poly.pdbx_seq_one_letter_code
_entity_poly.pdbx_strand_id
1 'polypeptide(L)'
;MTYPIIDLHEDISLYFLTFGGGQPLADFRDDLSGRDADIPKYVRGNVRLVFSSIFPGTHTFDVRLLEQRERDRWLPRVIMRYPQLQVFEHLKIYYSLSEAYNVRIVESLNDVEDVIKSSDYRLGFLIHLEGADAIDDPYDLVLLKKLGVRSLGLTWNYNNKWGSSCASSKDYGLTPEGEELVKYANKLGIIID
;
A
#
# COMPACT_ATOMS: atom_id res chain seq x y z
N MET A 1 -29.89 -9.16 2.07
CA MET A 1 -28.62 -9.84 2.40
C MET A 1 -27.51 -8.95 1.89
N THR A 2 -26.65 -8.42 2.76
CA THR A 2 -25.50 -7.60 2.35
C THR A 2 -24.36 -8.55 2.00
N TYR A 3 -23.86 -8.49 0.76
CA TYR A 3 -22.71 -9.28 0.36
C TYR A 3 -21.45 -8.80 1.10
N PRO A 4 -20.49 -9.68 1.41
CA PRO A 4 -19.18 -9.25 1.89
C PRO A 4 -18.50 -8.41 0.81
N ILE A 5 -17.99 -7.25 1.19
CA ILE A 5 -17.21 -6.37 0.31
C ILE A 5 -15.73 -6.68 0.50
N ILE A 6 -15.01 -6.79 -0.61
CA ILE A 6 -13.56 -6.82 -0.65
C ILE A 6 -13.13 -5.51 -1.29
N ASP A 7 -12.42 -4.68 -0.54
CA ASP A 7 -11.76 -3.50 -1.08
C ASP A 7 -10.35 -3.86 -1.55
N LEU A 8 -10.02 -3.48 -2.78
CA LEU A 8 -8.76 -3.84 -3.44
C LEU A 8 -7.67 -2.78 -3.28
N HIS A 9 -7.93 -1.66 -2.58
CA HIS A 9 -6.88 -0.71 -2.26
C HIS A 9 -7.29 0.33 -1.20
N GLU A 10 -6.60 0.34 -0.04
CA GLU A 10 -6.72 1.44 0.93
C GLU A 10 -5.39 1.82 1.60
N ASP A 11 -5.12 3.13 1.66
CA ASP A 11 -3.94 3.78 2.24
C ASP A 11 -4.00 3.94 3.77
N ILE A 12 -4.47 2.91 4.47
CA ILE A 12 -4.69 2.95 5.93
C ILE A 12 -3.40 3.29 6.69
N SER A 13 -2.29 2.63 6.33
CA SER A 13 -1.01 2.85 7.02
C SER A 13 -0.45 4.25 6.75
N LEU A 14 -0.60 4.77 5.53
CA LEU A 14 -0.19 6.13 5.18
C LEU A 14 -0.96 7.18 5.98
N TYR A 15 -2.27 6.98 6.19
CA TYR A 15 -3.09 7.86 7.04
C TYR A 15 -2.51 7.97 8.47
N PHE A 16 -2.13 6.86 9.09
CA PHE A 16 -1.53 6.89 10.43
C PHE A 16 -0.10 7.44 10.42
N LEU A 17 0.71 7.08 9.42
CA LEU A 17 2.09 7.56 9.28
C LEU A 17 2.16 9.09 9.11
N THR A 18 1.16 9.67 8.45
CA THR A 18 1.07 11.11 8.15
C THR A 18 0.16 11.88 9.09
N PHE A 19 -0.17 11.30 10.25
CA PHE A 19 -0.99 11.92 11.29
C PHE A 19 -2.35 12.44 10.76
N GLY A 20 -3.02 11.63 9.95
CA GLY A 20 -4.32 11.90 9.37
C GLY A 20 -4.27 12.34 7.90
N GLY A 21 -3.10 12.68 7.35
CA GLY A 21 -2.97 13.02 5.93
C GLY A 21 -3.84 14.20 5.48
N GLY A 22 -4.15 15.11 6.40
CA GLY A 22 -5.10 16.22 6.18
C GLY A 22 -6.56 15.90 6.52
N GLN A 23 -6.88 14.65 6.83
CA GLN A 23 -8.17 14.23 7.39
C GLN A 23 -8.16 14.27 8.93
N PRO A 24 -9.34 14.29 9.58
CA PRO A 24 -9.43 14.19 11.04
C PRO A 24 -8.75 12.91 11.56
N LEU A 25 -7.91 13.04 12.59
CA LEU A 25 -7.21 11.94 13.24
C LEU A 25 -7.89 11.54 14.55
N ALA A 26 -8.36 10.30 14.65
CA ALA A 26 -8.87 9.69 15.88
C ALA A 26 -8.62 8.18 15.90
N ASP A 27 -9.07 7.50 16.98
CA ASP A 27 -9.00 6.05 17.12
C ASP A 27 -9.69 5.37 15.93
N PHE A 28 -9.22 4.19 15.54
CA PHE A 28 -9.79 3.49 14.37
C PHE A 28 -11.19 2.92 14.65
N ARG A 29 -11.61 2.88 15.92
CA ARG A 29 -12.95 2.52 16.37
C ARG A 29 -13.94 3.69 16.37
N ASP A 30 -13.46 4.92 16.23
CA ASP A 30 -14.32 6.08 16.20
C ASP A 30 -14.98 6.22 14.82
N ASP A 31 -16.30 6.38 14.77
CA ASP A 31 -17.00 6.65 13.52
C ASP A 31 -16.82 8.13 13.16
N LEU A 32 -15.71 8.43 12.49
CA LEU A 32 -15.24 9.80 12.33
C LEU A 32 -15.78 10.41 11.04
N SER A 33 -16.50 11.52 11.15
CA SER A 33 -16.94 12.28 9.97
C SER A 33 -15.73 12.89 9.26
N GLY A 34 -15.69 12.78 7.92
CA GLY A 34 -14.57 13.27 7.10
C GLY A 34 -13.40 12.29 6.96
N ARG A 35 -13.39 11.15 7.67
CA ARG A 35 -12.47 10.04 7.39
C ARG A 35 -13.17 9.03 6.47
N ASP A 36 -12.49 8.58 5.43
CA ASP A 36 -13.08 7.69 4.42
C ASP A 36 -13.31 6.27 4.97
N ALA A 37 -12.40 5.77 5.81
CA ALA A 37 -12.42 4.40 6.28
C ALA A 37 -12.17 4.27 7.79
N ASP A 38 -13.01 3.47 8.46
CA ASP A 38 -12.85 3.03 9.85
C ASP A 38 -13.67 1.80 10.19
N ILE A 39 -13.40 1.21 11.35
CA ILE A 39 -14.05 -0.03 11.79
C ILE A 39 -15.58 0.10 11.77
N PRO A 40 -16.20 1.17 12.32
CA PRO A 40 -17.65 1.35 12.22
C PRO A 40 -18.16 1.41 10.77
N LYS A 41 -17.47 2.10 9.88
CA LYS A 41 -17.82 2.16 8.44
C LYS A 41 -17.69 0.79 7.77
N TYR A 42 -16.62 0.04 8.03
CA TYR A 42 -16.44 -1.31 7.49
C TYR A 42 -17.53 -2.27 7.98
N VAL A 43 -17.89 -2.21 9.27
CA VAL A 43 -18.99 -3.01 9.83
C VAL A 43 -20.31 -2.68 9.14
N ARG A 44 -20.65 -1.40 8.98
CA ARG A 44 -21.86 -0.97 8.27
C ARG A 44 -21.88 -1.39 6.80
N GLY A 45 -20.75 -1.27 6.11
CA GLY A 45 -20.58 -1.64 4.71
C GLY A 45 -20.41 -3.15 4.49
N ASN A 46 -20.26 -3.93 5.56
CA ASN A 46 -19.86 -5.33 5.50
C ASN A 46 -18.56 -5.56 4.68
N VAL A 47 -17.60 -4.63 4.81
CA VAL A 47 -16.24 -4.78 4.26
C VAL A 47 -15.52 -5.82 5.12
N ARG A 48 -15.07 -6.91 4.49
CA ARG A 48 -14.46 -8.07 5.15
C ARG A 48 -12.97 -8.20 4.88
N LEU A 49 -12.51 -7.69 3.76
CA LEU A 49 -11.11 -7.77 3.34
C LEU A 49 -10.73 -6.45 2.68
N VAL A 50 -9.57 -5.93 3.07
CA VAL A 50 -8.98 -4.72 2.49
C VAL A 50 -7.57 -5.04 2.05
N PHE A 51 -7.25 -4.73 0.80
CA PHE A 51 -5.87 -4.68 0.31
C PHE A 51 -5.23 -3.42 0.90
N SER A 52 -4.41 -3.68 1.91
CA SER A 52 -3.84 -2.70 2.80
C SER A 52 -2.53 -2.19 2.21
N SER A 53 -2.60 -1.02 1.58
CA SER A 53 -1.51 -0.47 0.76
C SER A 53 -0.33 0.04 1.58
N ILE A 54 0.87 -0.33 1.15
CA ILE A 54 2.13 0.27 1.56
C ILE A 54 2.59 1.15 0.40
N PHE A 55 2.48 2.46 0.58
CA PHE A 55 3.15 3.45 -0.25
C PHE A 55 4.43 3.93 0.44
N PRO A 56 5.63 3.44 0.08
CA PRO A 56 6.87 3.75 0.80
C PRO A 56 7.52 5.07 0.37
N GLY A 57 6.81 5.87 -0.43
CA GLY A 57 7.30 7.15 -0.95
C GLY A 57 7.44 8.20 0.16
N THR A 58 8.59 8.88 0.17
CA THR A 58 8.81 10.05 1.02
C THR A 58 9.46 11.17 0.22
N HIS A 59 9.05 12.40 0.50
CA HIS A 59 9.62 13.58 -0.13
C HIS A 59 10.91 14.00 0.60
N THR A 60 11.95 14.32 -0.16
CA THR A 60 13.17 14.95 0.36
C THR A 60 13.54 16.19 -0.43
N PHE A 61 14.30 17.10 0.17
CA PHE A 61 14.70 18.35 -0.45
C PHE A 61 15.80 18.14 -1.50
N ASP A 62 15.65 18.77 -2.66
CA ASP A 62 16.64 18.75 -3.74
C ASP A 62 17.09 20.17 -4.12
N VAL A 63 18.32 20.49 -3.72
CA VAL A 63 18.98 21.78 -4.02
C VAL A 63 19.18 22.02 -5.51
N ARG A 64 19.22 20.98 -6.34
CA ARG A 64 19.45 21.13 -7.79
C ARG A 64 18.24 21.73 -8.49
N LEU A 65 17.07 21.68 -7.86
CA LEU A 65 15.83 22.23 -8.39
C LEU A 65 15.62 23.70 -7.97
N LEU A 66 16.62 24.33 -7.31
CA LEU A 66 16.52 25.67 -6.69
C LEU A 66 16.08 26.79 -7.64
N GLU A 67 16.36 26.65 -8.93
CA GLU A 67 16.05 27.68 -9.93
C GLU A 67 14.72 27.43 -10.66
N GLN A 68 14.09 26.27 -10.48
CA GLN A 68 12.85 25.93 -11.19
C GLN A 68 11.66 26.79 -10.73
N ARG A 69 10.96 27.39 -11.69
CA ARG A 69 9.78 28.22 -11.46
C ARG A 69 8.67 27.80 -12.39
N GLU A 70 7.43 27.87 -11.92
CA GLU A 70 6.24 27.73 -12.76
C GLU A 70 5.37 28.97 -12.59
N ARG A 71 5.11 29.70 -13.68
CA ARG A 71 4.31 30.95 -13.67
C ARG A 71 4.77 31.93 -12.56
N ASP A 72 6.08 32.14 -12.48
CA ASP A 72 6.79 32.94 -11.47
C ASP A 72 6.67 32.47 -10.02
N ARG A 73 5.97 31.36 -9.77
CA ARG A 73 5.89 30.73 -8.45
C ARG A 73 7.07 29.79 -8.24
N TRP A 74 7.64 29.88 -7.05
CA TRP A 74 8.61 28.90 -6.57
C TRP A 74 7.88 27.57 -6.29
N LEU A 75 8.37 26.48 -6.87
CA LEU A 75 7.82 25.14 -6.68
C LEU A 75 8.48 24.45 -5.48
N PRO A 76 7.74 23.62 -4.72
CA PRO A 76 8.32 22.83 -3.64
C PRO A 76 9.47 21.96 -4.18
N ARG A 77 10.66 22.21 -3.62
CA ARG A 77 11.96 21.65 -4.05
C ARG A 77 12.12 20.22 -3.55
N VAL A 78 11.18 19.37 -3.86
CA VAL A 78 11.15 18.01 -3.35
C VAL A 78 11.28 16.99 -4.47
N ILE A 79 12.00 15.92 -4.19
CA ILE A 79 11.98 14.69 -4.98
C ILE A 79 11.39 13.57 -4.15
N MET A 80 10.74 12.61 -4.81
CA MET A 80 10.28 11.41 -4.15
C MET A 80 11.45 10.42 -4.02
N ARG A 81 11.53 9.78 -2.86
CA ARG A 81 12.46 8.69 -2.53
C ARG A 81 11.64 7.52 -2.01
N TYR A 82 12.18 6.32 -2.14
CA TYR A 82 11.51 5.09 -1.69
C TYR A 82 12.43 4.27 -0.79
N PRO A 83 12.76 4.74 0.43
CA PRO A 83 13.62 3.99 1.34
C PRO A 83 12.95 2.70 1.80
N GLN A 84 13.66 1.57 1.79
CA GLN A 84 13.17 0.30 2.35
C GLN A 84 12.68 0.42 3.80
N LEU A 85 13.28 1.31 4.59
CA LEU A 85 12.84 1.58 5.95
C LEU A 85 11.39 2.07 6.04
N GLN A 86 10.87 2.77 5.03
CA GLN A 86 9.46 3.17 5.02
C GLN A 86 8.53 1.94 4.93
N VAL A 87 8.91 0.92 4.17
CA VAL A 87 8.13 -0.34 4.10
C VAL A 87 7.96 -0.94 5.51
N PHE A 88 9.02 -0.96 6.32
CA PHE A 88 8.96 -1.48 7.69
C PHE A 88 8.07 -0.65 8.62
N GLU A 89 8.04 0.68 8.48
CA GLU A 89 7.15 1.52 9.29
C GLU A 89 5.67 1.26 8.96
N HIS A 90 5.33 1.09 7.68
CA HIS A 90 3.97 0.70 7.30
C HIS A 90 3.60 -0.70 7.81
N LEU A 91 4.49 -1.69 7.69
CA LEU A 91 4.29 -3.04 8.24
C LEU A 91 4.03 -2.97 9.76
N LYS A 92 4.83 -2.21 10.51
CA LYS A 92 4.63 -2.00 11.95
C LYS A 92 3.24 -1.45 12.25
N ILE A 93 2.76 -0.48 11.46
CA ILE A 93 1.41 0.04 11.63
C ILE A 93 0.38 -1.07 11.42
N TYR A 94 0.44 -1.83 10.32
CA TYR A 94 -0.53 -2.89 10.05
C TYR A 94 -0.57 -3.97 11.13
N TYR A 95 0.59 -4.46 11.59
CA TYR A 95 0.64 -5.42 12.69
C TYR A 95 0.15 -4.81 14.02
N SER A 96 0.46 -3.53 14.30
CA SER A 96 -0.07 -2.84 15.49
C SER A 96 -1.59 -2.69 15.44
N LEU A 97 -2.16 -2.35 14.28
CA LEU A 97 -3.61 -2.26 14.08
C LEU A 97 -4.27 -3.64 14.22
N SER A 98 -3.65 -4.68 13.64
CA SER A 98 -4.07 -6.07 13.78
C SER A 98 -4.20 -6.48 15.25
N GLU A 99 -3.16 -6.21 16.05
CA GLU A 99 -3.15 -6.51 17.49
C GLU A 99 -4.18 -5.68 18.27
N ALA A 100 -4.22 -4.36 18.04
CA ALA A 100 -5.07 -3.45 18.81
C ALA A 100 -6.58 -3.64 18.54
N TYR A 101 -6.94 -4.03 17.32
CA TYR A 101 -8.33 -4.06 16.86
C TYR A 101 -8.80 -5.44 16.41
N ASN A 102 -7.99 -6.49 16.64
CA ASN A 102 -8.30 -7.88 16.26
C ASN A 102 -8.63 -8.03 14.76
N VAL A 103 -7.85 -7.35 13.91
CA VAL A 103 -7.93 -7.47 12.44
C VAL A 103 -7.02 -8.61 12.01
N ARG A 104 -7.47 -9.49 11.11
CA ARG A 104 -6.67 -10.62 10.63
C ARG A 104 -5.68 -10.14 9.56
N ILE A 105 -4.37 -10.35 9.75
CA ILE A 105 -3.44 -10.31 8.61
C ILE A 105 -3.68 -11.54 7.74
N VAL A 106 -4.04 -11.32 6.47
CA VAL A 106 -4.47 -12.33 5.51
C VAL A 106 -3.30 -12.73 4.63
N GLU A 107 -2.91 -14.01 4.74
CA GLU A 107 -1.70 -14.53 4.11
C GLU A 107 -1.97 -15.72 3.18
N SER A 108 -3.20 -16.23 3.18
CA SER A 108 -3.61 -17.42 2.44
C SER A 108 -5.08 -17.36 2.05
N LEU A 109 -5.49 -18.23 1.12
CA LEU A 109 -6.91 -18.35 0.76
C LEU A 109 -7.76 -18.80 1.96
N ASN A 110 -7.23 -19.65 2.85
CA ASN A 110 -7.94 -20.06 4.06
C ASN A 110 -8.24 -18.84 4.96
N ASP A 111 -7.30 -17.91 5.10
CA ASP A 111 -7.54 -16.68 5.85
C ASP A 111 -8.64 -15.82 5.21
N VAL A 112 -8.66 -15.76 3.87
CA VAL A 112 -9.74 -15.08 3.12
C VAL A 112 -11.08 -15.73 3.41
N GLU A 113 -11.16 -17.06 3.37
CA GLU A 113 -12.39 -17.78 3.70
C GLU A 113 -12.82 -17.55 5.15
N ASP A 114 -11.87 -17.52 6.08
CA ASP A 114 -12.12 -17.28 7.50
C ASP A 114 -12.68 -15.90 7.79
N VAL A 115 -12.29 -14.85 7.04
CA VAL A 115 -12.86 -13.49 7.23
C VAL A 115 -14.18 -13.31 6.49
N ILE A 116 -14.32 -13.88 5.28
CA ILE A 116 -15.50 -13.70 4.43
C ILE A 116 -16.69 -14.55 4.90
N LYS A 117 -16.44 -15.81 5.29
CA LYS A 117 -17.50 -16.77 5.64
C LYS A 117 -17.86 -16.77 7.13
N SER A 118 -17.18 -15.99 7.96
CA SER A 118 -17.45 -15.94 9.40
C SER A 118 -18.86 -15.44 9.70
N SER A 119 -19.54 -16.11 10.63
CA SER A 119 -20.83 -15.65 11.16
C SER A 119 -20.70 -14.35 11.93
N ASP A 120 -19.59 -14.18 12.66
CA ASP A 120 -19.25 -12.94 13.35
C ASP A 120 -18.55 -11.98 12.39
N TYR A 121 -18.59 -10.68 12.68
CA TYR A 121 -17.84 -9.72 11.89
C TYR A 121 -16.34 -9.94 12.07
N ARG A 122 -15.62 -10.08 10.95
CA ARG A 122 -14.16 -10.16 10.90
C ARG A 122 -13.66 -9.29 9.76
N LEU A 123 -12.66 -8.46 10.06
CA LEU A 123 -11.92 -7.69 9.07
C LEU A 123 -10.59 -8.38 8.80
N GLY A 124 -10.20 -8.44 7.54
CA GLY A 124 -8.90 -8.91 7.10
C GLY A 124 -8.12 -7.82 6.37
N PHE A 125 -6.81 -7.79 6.59
CA PHE A 125 -5.85 -6.97 5.86
C PHE A 125 -4.95 -7.88 5.03
N LEU A 126 -5.03 -7.76 3.71
CA LEU A 126 -4.06 -8.35 2.79
C LEU A 126 -3.05 -7.27 2.44
N ILE A 127 -1.79 -7.46 2.84
CA ILE A 127 -0.78 -6.40 2.67
C ILE A 127 -0.35 -6.32 1.20
N HIS A 128 -0.51 -5.14 0.61
CA HIS A 128 -0.16 -4.79 -0.76
C HIS A 128 1.00 -3.78 -0.75
N LEU A 129 2.00 -3.97 -1.59
CA LEU A 129 3.07 -2.98 -1.82
C LEU A 129 2.77 -2.17 -3.09
N GLU A 130 2.48 -0.88 -2.94
CA GLU A 130 2.15 0.03 -4.04
C GLU A 130 3.43 0.66 -4.62
N GLY A 131 3.87 0.11 -5.75
CA GLY A 131 5.11 0.50 -6.41
C GLY A 131 6.32 -0.30 -5.91
N ALA A 132 7.06 -0.89 -6.84
CA ALA A 132 8.22 -1.73 -6.55
C ALA A 132 9.52 -0.92 -6.31
N ASP A 133 9.44 0.41 -6.19
CA ASP A 133 10.59 1.30 -6.07
C ASP A 133 11.49 1.01 -4.86
N ALA A 134 10.90 0.52 -3.77
CA ALA A 134 11.63 0.14 -2.56
C ALA A 134 12.31 -1.25 -2.67
N ILE A 135 12.02 -2.03 -3.71
CA ILE A 135 12.66 -3.33 -3.94
C ILE A 135 14.00 -3.10 -4.64
N ASP A 136 15.09 -3.63 -4.09
CA ASP A 136 16.43 -3.50 -4.66
C ASP A 136 16.72 -4.62 -5.67
N ASP A 137 16.30 -5.84 -5.37
CA ASP A 137 16.35 -6.98 -6.28
C ASP A 137 15.16 -7.95 -6.06
N PRO A 138 14.83 -8.83 -7.03
CA PRO A 138 13.65 -9.70 -6.91
C PRO A 138 13.62 -10.60 -5.66
N TYR A 139 14.77 -10.93 -5.06
CA TYR A 139 14.84 -11.76 -3.86
C TYR A 139 14.22 -11.07 -2.63
N ASP A 140 14.15 -9.75 -2.59
CA ASP A 140 13.48 -9.01 -1.50
C ASP A 140 12.02 -9.45 -1.33
N LEU A 141 11.36 -9.88 -2.40
CA LEU A 141 10.00 -10.43 -2.35
C LEU A 141 9.90 -11.67 -1.46
N VAL A 142 10.96 -12.48 -1.30
CA VAL A 142 10.97 -13.60 -0.36
C VAL A 142 10.82 -13.11 1.07
N LEU A 143 11.55 -12.05 1.43
CA LEU A 143 11.52 -11.47 2.76
C LEU A 143 10.20 -10.74 3.00
N LEU A 144 9.76 -9.93 2.05
CA LEU A 144 8.48 -9.23 2.12
C LEU A 144 7.30 -10.20 2.23
N LYS A 145 7.33 -11.34 1.51
CA LYS A 145 6.34 -12.40 1.67
C LYS A 145 6.36 -12.99 3.08
N LYS A 146 7.53 -13.24 3.67
CA LYS A 146 7.63 -13.72 5.06
C LYS A 146 7.10 -12.71 6.08
N LEU A 147 7.07 -11.42 5.72
CA LEU A 147 6.53 -10.33 6.52
C LEU A 147 5.05 -10.02 6.19
N GLY A 148 4.37 -10.89 5.44
CA GLY A 148 2.92 -10.78 5.19
C GLY A 148 2.51 -10.15 3.87
N VAL A 149 3.43 -9.62 3.05
CA VAL A 149 3.09 -9.05 1.73
C VAL A 149 2.56 -10.14 0.78
N ARG A 150 1.43 -9.89 0.13
CA ARG A 150 0.77 -10.83 -0.79
C ARG A 150 0.38 -10.21 -2.14
N SER A 151 0.48 -8.90 -2.28
CA SER A 151 0.24 -8.18 -3.54
C SER A 151 1.35 -7.15 -3.79
N LEU A 152 1.67 -6.91 -5.05
CA LEU A 152 2.72 -6.00 -5.52
C LEU A 152 2.24 -5.23 -6.75
N GLY A 153 2.17 -3.91 -6.63
CA GLY A 153 2.09 -2.98 -7.75
C GLY A 153 3.48 -2.71 -8.31
N LEU A 154 3.67 -2.90 -9.62
CA LEU A 154 4.99 -2.71 -10.25
C LEU A 154 5.44 -1.24 -10.26
N THR A 155 4.53 -0.34 -10.61
CA THR A 155 4.77 1.10 -10.68
C THR A 155 3.68 1.84 -9.93
N TRP A 156 4.05 2.96 -9.30
CA TRP A 156 3.09 4.00 -8.93
C TRP A 156 2.88 4.96 -10.12
N ASN A 157 2.66 6.24 -9.85
CA ASN A 157 2.58 7.32 -10.83
C ASN A 157 3.95 7.72 -11.44
N TYR A 158 5.03 7.01 -11.13
CA TYR A 158 6.35 7.28 -11.69
C TYR A 158 6.97 6.03 -12.28
N ASN A 159 7.75 6.23 -13.33
CA ASN A 159 8.62 5.19 -13.87
C ASN A 159 9.66 4.82 -12.82
N ASN A 160 9.97 3.54 -12.75
CA ASN A 160 11.02 3.03 -11.91
C ASN A 160 11.92 2.08 -12.71
N LYS A 161 12.87 1.44 -12.02
CA LYS A 161 13.80 0.51 -12.69
C LYS A 161 13.13 -0.77 -13.20
N TRP A 162 11.86 -0.99 -12.86
CA TRP A 162 11.09 -2.19 -13.23
C TRP A 162 10.22 -1.94 -14.46
N GLY A 163 9.66 -0.73 -14.64
CA GLY A 163 8.82 -0.43 -15.80
C GLY A 163 8.43 1.04 -15.94
N SER A 164 7.73 1.35 -17.05
CA SER A 164 7.07 2.64 -17.24
C SER A 164 5.69 2.68 -16.59
N SER A 165 5.41 3.79 -15.92
CA SER A 165 4.11 4.11 -15.33
C SER A 165 3.15 4.73 -16.34
N CYS A 166 1.88 4.88 -15.94
CA CYS A 166 0.85 5.59 -16.70
C CYS A 166 1.17 7.07 -16.96
N ALA A 167 2.04 7.69 -16.14
CA ALA A 167 2.48 9.06 -16.31
C ALA A 167 3.70 9.19 -17.24
N SER A 168 4.22 8.06 -17.76
CA SER A 168 5.39 8.09 -18.65
C SER A 168 5.07 8.83 -19.95
N SER A 169 5.95 9.75 -20.36
CA SER A 169 5.88 10.35 -21.70
C SER A 169 6.20 9.36 -22.81
N LYS A 170 6.86 8.24 -22.48
CA LYS A 170 7.15 7.13 -23.39
C LYS A 170 6.90 5.82 -22.67
N ASP A 171 5.87 5.10 -23.08
CA ASP A 171 5.61 3.76 -22.60
C ASP A 171 6.60 2.77 -23.25
N TYR A 172 7.38 2.08 -22.43
CA TYR A 172 8.30 1.02 -22.83
C TYR A 172 7.96 -0.32 -22.18
N GLY A 173 6.83 -0.40 -21.47
CA GLY A 173 6.41 -1.56 -20.71
C GLY A 173 7.38 -1.90 -19.57
N LEU A 174 7.59 -3.21 -19.37
CA LEU A 174 8.56 -3.72 -18.41
C LEU A 174 9.98 -3.58 -18.95
N THR A 175 10.91 -3.30 -18.04
CA THR A 175 12.35 -3.52 -18.28
C THR A 175 12.67 -5.02 -18.22
N PRO A 176 13.85 -5.47 -18.71
CA PRO A 176 14.31 -6.84 -18.50
C PRO A 176 14.30 -7.25 -17.02
N GLU A 177 14.70 -6.35 -16.12
CA GLU A 177 14.67 -6.56 -14.68
C GLU A 177 13.22 -6.67 -14.15
N GLY A 178 12.30 -5.88 -14.70
CA GLY A 178 10.87 -5.95 -14.39
C GLY A 178 10.22 -7.26 -14.81
N GLU A 179 10.59 -7.81 -15.97
CA GLU A 179 10.14 -9.14 -16.38
C GLU A 179 10.60 -10.23 -15.39
N GLU A 180 11.84 -10.15 -14.91
CA GLU A 180 12.35 -11.08 -13.90
C GLU A 180 11.63 -10.91 -12.56
N LEU A 181 11.33 -9.67 -12.15
CA LEU A 181 10.55 -9.40 -10.94
C LEU A 181 9.16 -10.04 -11.02
N VAL A 182 8.46 -9.91 -12.16
CA VAL A 182 7.14 -10.53 -12.37
C VAL A 182 7.22 -12.05 -12.34
N LYS A 183 8.22 -12.65 -13.01
CA LYS A 183 8.44 -14.11 -12.95
C LYS A 183 8.67 -14.57 -11.51
N TYR A 184 9.41 -13.79 -10.74
CA TYR A 184 9.72 -14.11 -9.35
C TYR A 184 8.49 -13.99 -8.43
N ALA A 185 7.71 -12.91 -8.59
CA ALA A 185 6.44 -12.73 -7.90
C ALA A 185 5.46 -13.87 -8.20
N ASN A 186 5.31 -14.27 -9.48
CA ASN A 186 4.50 -15.39 -9.90
C ASN A 186 4.95 -16.72 -9.25
N LYS A 187 6.26 -16.98 -9.22
CA LYS A 187 6.83 -18.17 -8.56
C LYS A 187 6.51 -18.18 -7.06
N LEU A 188 6.49 -17.02 -6.43
CA LEU A 188 6.13 -16.87 -5.02
C LEU A 188 4.62 -16.86 -4.79
N GLY A 189 3.78 -16.78 -5.82
CA GLY A 189 2.33 -16.61 -5.66
C GLY A 189 1.96 -15.27 -5.01
N ILE A 190 2.72 -14.22 -5.32
CA ILE A 190 2.37 -12.83 -5.01
C ILE A 190 1.50 -12.31 -6.16
N ILE A 191 0.39 -11.65 -5.82
CA ILE A 191 -0.52 -11.03 -6.78
C ILE A 191 0.20 -9.85 -7.42
N ILE A 192 0.18 -9.75 -8.75
CA ILE A 192 0.62 -8.57 -9.47
C ILE A 192 -0.59 -7.65 -9.66
N ASP A 193 -0.41 -6.39 -9.27
CA ASP A 193 -1.28 -5.25 -9.57
C ASP A 193 -0.67 -4.41 -10.70
#